data_AF-A0A0Q8MXU3-F1
#
_entry.id   AF-A0A0Q8MXU3-F1
#
_cell.length_a   1.000
_cell.length_b   1.000
_cell.length_c   1.000
_cell.angle_alpha   90.00
_cell.angle_beta   90.00
_cell.angle_gamma   90.00
#
_symmetry.space_group_name_H-M   'P 1'
#
loop_
_entity.id
_entity.type
_entity.pdbx_description
1 polymer ?
#
loop_
_entity_poly.entity_id
_entity_poly.type
_entity_poly.pdbx_seq_one_letter_code
_entity_poly.pdbx_strand_id
1 'polypeptide(L)'
;MRKAPYPIAVPYWPFAPVWWTDHCARDRAAFWSSVAIASDPMEVAQAQRGLARDLRRHSLTIWAEFALAPMRVWGQVADDQSTRSSS
;
A
#
# COMPACT_ATOMS: atom_id res chain seq x y z
N MET A 1 -12.67 -18.11 7.26
CA MET A 1 -12.33 -16.69 6.99
C MET A 1 -10.83 -16.50 7.15
N ARG A 2 -10.06 -16.36 6.05
CA ARG A 2 -8.63 -16.02 6.15
C ARG A 2 -8.54 -14.56 6.60
N LYS A 3 -7.88 -14.28 7.74
CA LYS A 3 -7.54 -12.91 8.16
C LYS A 3 -6.75 -12.25 7.02
N ALA A 4 -7.14 -11.05 6.62
CA ALA A 4 -6.31 -10.24 5.72
C ALA A 4 -4.92 -10.14 6.36
N PRO A 5 -3.84 -10.53 5.67
CA PRO A 5 -2.57 -10.83 6.32
C PRO A 5 -1.91 -9.61 6.97
N TYR A 6 -2.29 -8.38 6.60
CA TYR A 6 -1.78 -7.16 7.21
C TYR A 6 -2.89 -6.11 7.31
N PRO A 7 -3.04 -5.39 8.44
CA PRO A 7 -3.82 -4.15 8.44
C PRO A 7 -3.12 -3.19 7.46
N ILE A 8 -3.86 -2.75 6.43
CA ILE A 8 -3.38 -1.74 5.49
C ILE A 8 -3.48 -0.39 6.18
N ALA A 9 -2.64 -0.19 7.19
CA ALA A 9 -2.30 1.14 7.65
C ALA A 9 -1.13 1.60 6.78
N VAL A 10 -1.45 2.29 5.68
CA VAL A 10 -0.41 2.88 4.84
C VAL A 10 0.22 4.02 5.62
N PRO A 11 1.55 4.05 5.76
CA PRO A 11 2.19 5.16 6.42
C PRO A 11 2.05 6.40 5.55
N TYR A 12 1.81 7.52 6.21
CA TYR A 12 1.71 8.84 5.60
C TYR A 12 2.99 9.21 4.83
N TRP A 13 2.87 10.15 3.90
CA TRP A 13 4.01 10.75 3.22
C TRP A 13 5.04 11.30 4.23
N PRO A 14 6.37 11.09 4.05
CA PRO A 14 7.06 10.54 2.88
C PRO A 14 7.37 9.04 2.95
N PHE A 15 6.80 8.29 3.89
CA PHE A 15 7.15 6.87 4.09
C PHE A 15 6.35 5.91 3.22
N ALA A 16 5.30 6.38 2.55
CA ALA A 16 4.46 5.60 1.64
C ALA A 16 5.26 4.83 0.56
N PRO A 17 6.27 5.41 -0.13
CA PRO A 17 7.08 4.67 -1.11
C PRO A 17 7.95 3.57 -0.51
N VAL A 18 8.41 3.70 0.73
CA VAL A 18 9.21 2.66 1.40
C VAL A 18 8.32 1.50 1.84
N TRP A 19 7.13 1.81 2.33
CA TRP A 19 6.13 0.80 2.64
C TRP A 19 5.69 0.02 1.41
N TRP A 20 5.52 0.72 0.28
CA TRP A 20 5.20 0.12 -1.01
C TRP A 20 6.19 -0.99 -1.39
N THR A 21 7.48 -0.66 -1.38
CA THR A 21 8.53 -1.58 -1.84
C THR A 21 8.66 -2.78 -0.91
N ASP A 22 8.55 -2.58 0.41
CA ASP A 22 8.51 -3.68 1.39
C ASP A 22 7.32 -4.63 1.15
N HIS A 23 6.11 -4.10 0.94
CA HIS A 23 4.92 -4.95 0.71
C HIS A 23 5.00 -5.68 -0.63
N CYS A 24 5.48 -5.02 -1.69
CA CYS A 24 5.72 -5.68 -2.98
C CYS A 24 6.74 -6.81 -2.87
N ALA A 25 7.79 -6.64 -2.06
CA ALA A 25 8.78 -7.68 -1.83
C ALA A 25 8.19 -8.87 -1.06
N ARG A 26 7.38 -8.61 -0.02
CA ARG A 26 6.68 -9.64 0.75
C ARG A 26 5.68 -10.42 -0.10
N ASP A 27 4.88 -9.74 -0.91
CA ASP A 27 3.89 -10.39 -1.79
C ASP A 27 4.57 -11.28 -2.83
N ARG A 28 5.68 -10.82 -3.41
CA ARG A 28 6.50 -11.64 -4.32
C ARG A 28 7.11 -12.84 -3.62
N ALA A 29 7.61 -12.68 -2.38
CA ALA A 29 8.15 -13.79 -1.61
C ALA A 29 7.06 -14.83 -1.28
N ALA A 30 5.87 -14.37 -0.88
CA ALA A 30 4.71 -15.23 -0.61
C ALA A 30 4.23 -15.95 -1.88
N PHE A 31 4.21 -15.26 -3.01
CA PHE A 31 3.92 -15.85 -4.32
C PHE A 31 4.90 -16.98 -4.65
N TRP A 32 6.21 -16.72 -4.63
CA TRP A 32 7.20 -17.75 -4.93
C TRP A 32 7.17 -18.93 -3.97
N SER A 33 6.90 -18.67 -2.68
CA SER A 33 6.70 -19.74 -1.69
C SER A 33 5.48 -20.60 -2.05
N SER A 34 4.40 -19.99 -2.53
CA SER A 34 3.19 -20.70 -2.97
C SER A 34 3.43 -21.50 -4.26
N VAL A 35 4.21 -20.95 -5.20
CA VAL A 35 4.58 -21.65 -6.45
C VAL A 35 5.51 -22.82 -6.17
N ALA A 36 6.44 -22.70 -5.22
CA ALA A 36 7.38 -23.77 -4.89
C ALA A 36 6.71 -25.04 -4.32
N ILE A 37 5.54 -24.88 -3.68
CA ILE A 37 4.76 -26.00 -3.13
C ILE A 37 3.59 -26.41 -4.03
N ALA A 38 3.33 -25.67 -5.11
CA ALA A 38 2.24 -25.95 -6.02
C ALA A 38 2.51 -27.24 -6.81
N SER A 39 1.51 -28.09 -6.89
CA SER A 39 1.58 -29.39 -7.57
C SER A 39 0.84 -29.40 -8.91
N ASP A 40 -0.04 -28.40 -9.14
CA ASP A 40 -0.83 -28.24 -10.37
C ASP A 40 -0.66 -26.81 -10.94
N PRO A 41 -0.50 -26.65 -12.27
CA PRO A 41 -0.60 -25.37 -12.97
C PRO A 41 -1.76 -24.46 -12.53
N MET A 42 -2.89 -25.02 -12.14
CA MET A 42 -4.05 -24.26 -11.68
C MET A 42 -3.80 -23.53 -10.34
N GLU A 43 -3.04 -24.13 -9.44
CA GLU A 43 -2.63 -23.51 -8.17
C GLU A 43 -1.68 -22.33 -8.43
N VAL A 44 -0.77 -22.48 -9.39
CA VAL A 44 0.12 -21.40 -9.85
C VAL A 44 -0.68 -20.24 -10.45
N ALA A 45 -1.67 -20.53 -11.30
CA ALA A 45 -2.53 -19.50 -11.88
C ALA A 45 -3.36 -18.76 -10.82
N GLN A 46 -3.83 -19.45 -9.77
CA GLN A 46 -4.50 -18.82 -8.65
C GLN A 46 -3.55 -17.91 -7.84
N ALA A 47 -2.32 -18.38 -7.57
CA ALA A 47 -1.31 -17.59 -6.89
C ALA A 47 -0.95 -16.31 -7.68
N GLN A 48 -0.85 -16.40 -9.02
CA GLN A 48 -0.62 -15.24 -9.89
C GLN A 48 -1.75 -14.22 -9.81
N ARG A 49 -3.02 -14.67 -9.80
CA ARG A 49 -4.17 -13.77 -9.64
C ARG A 49 -4.20 -13.10 -8.27
N GLY A 50 -3.78 -13.82 -7.22
CA GLY A 50 -3.60 -13.27 -5.88
C GLY A 50 -2.57 -12.13 -5.88
N LEU A 51 -1.37 -12.41 -6.37
CA LEU A 51 -0.29 -11.42 -6.48
C LEU A 51 -0.72 -10.18 -7.27
N ALA A 52 -1.37 -10.35 -8.43
CA ALA A 52 -1.82 -9.23 -9.24
C ALA A 52 -2.86 -8.36 -8.52
N ARG A 53 -3.75 -8.98 -7.74
CA ARG A 53 -4.75 -8.27 -6.93
C ARG A 53 -4.09 -7.48 -5.82
N ASP A 54 -3.13 -8.07 -5.12
CA ASP A 54 -2.45 -7.43 -3.99
C ASP A 54 -1.61 -6.24 -4.48
N LEU A 55 -0.80 -6.41 -5.53
CA LEU A 55 -0.06 -5.32 -6.17
C LEU A 55 -0.97 -4.18 -6.63
N ARG A 56 -2.11 -4.50 -7.26
CA ARG A 56 -3.08 -3.48 -7.68
C ARG A 56 -3.67 -2.74 -6.47
N ARG A 57 -4.00 -3.46 -5.40
CA ARG A 57 -4.56 -2.88 -4.18
C ARG A 57 -3.59 -1.92 -3.55
N HIS A 58 -2.33 -2.34 -3.39
CA HIS A 58 -1.29 -1.46 -2.94
C HIS A 58 -1.26 -0.22 -3.85
N SER A 59 -1.25 -0.38 -5.19
CA SER A 59 -1.02 0.73 -6.16
C SER A 59 -2.01 1.84 -5.92
N LEU A 60 -3.28 1.46 -5.80
CA LEU A 60 -4.37 2.39 -5.53
C LEU A 60 -4.17 3.13 -4.22
N THR A 61 -3.66 2.47 -3.18
CA THR A 61 -3.43 3.13 -1.90
C THR A 61 -2.29 4.14 -1.97
N ILE A 62 -1.21 3.85 -2.69
CA ILE A 62 -0.13 4.83 -2.91
C ILE A 62 -0.61 6.00 -3.75
N TRP A 63 -1.34 5.75 -4.83
CA TRP A 63 -1.92 6.82 -5.64
C TRP A 63 -2.88 7.70 -4.85
N ALA A 64 -3.69 7.10 -3.96
CA ALA A 64 -4.54 7.86 -3.06
C ALA A 64 -3.70 8.74 -2.11
N GLU A 65 -2.64 8.21 -1.51
CA GLU A 65 -1.76 9.01 -0.63
C GLU A 65 -1.06 10.15 -1.37
N PHE A 66 -0.59 9.93 -2.61
CA PHE A 66 -0.04 10.99 -3.45
C PHE A 66 -1.07 12.07 -3.80
N ALA A 67 -2.31 11.68 -4.09
CA ALA A 67 -3.38 12.63 -4.38
C ALA A 67 -3.78 13.45 -3.14
N LEU A 68 -3.71 12.85 -1.94
CA LEU A 68 -4.06 13.50 -0.67
C LEU A 68 -2.93 14.34 -0.08
N ALA A 69 -1.66 14.04 -0.39
CA ALA A 69 -0.51 14.73 0.18
C ALA A 69 -0.54 16.27 0.01
N PRO A 70 -0.88 16.83 -1.17
CA PRO A 70 -0.99 18.28 -1.34
C PRO A 70 -2.05 18.92 -0.43
N MET A 71 -3.20 18.26 -0.23
CA MET A 71 -4.26 18.79 0.63
C MET A 71 -3.85 18.84 2.09
N ARG A 72 -3.02 17.90 2.56
CA ARG A 72 -2.49 17.91 3.93
C ARG A 72 -1.52 19.07 4.15
N VAL A 73 -0.69 19.38 3.15
CA VAL A 73 0.22 20.54 3.18
C VAL A 73 -0.57 21.84 3.18
N TRP A 74 -1.60 21.96 2.33
CA TRP A 74 -2.44 23.16 2.28
C TRP A 74 -3.25 23.38 3.57
N GLY A 75 -3.78 22.30 4.16
CA GLY A 75 -4.45 22.36 5.47
C GLY A 75 -3.53 22.91 6.56
N GLN A 76 -2.30 22.38 6.67
CA GLN A 76 -1.31 22.88 7.63
C GLN A 76 -0.98 24.36 7.41
N VAL A 77 -0.78 24.79 6.16
CA VAL A 77 -0.52 26.21 5.86
C VAL A 77 -1.70 27.10 6.24
N ALA A 78 -2.94 26.65 6.02
CA ALA A 78 -4.12 27.41 6.41
C ALA A 78 -4.25 27.54 7.94
N ASP A 79 -3.99 26.46 8.67
CA ASP A 79 -3.99 26.45 10.14
C ASP A 79 -2.88 27.34 10.73
N ASP A 80 -1.68 27.29 10.15
CA ASP A 80 -0.54 28.14 10.55
C ASP A 80 -0.80 29.63 10.29
N GLN A 81 -1.54 29.98 9.23
CA GLN A 81 -1.93 31.37 8.98
C GLN A 81 -3.04 31.86 9.91
N SER A 82 -3.97 30.99 10.28
CA SER A 82 -5.05 31.28 11.24
C SER A 82 -4.49 31.60 12.63
N THR A 83 -3.50 30.83 13.09
CA THR A 83 -2.83 31.05 14.38
C THR A 83 -1.99 32.33 14.41
N ARG A 84 -1.26 32.63 13.32
CA ARG A 84 -0.50 33.89 13.19
C ARG A 84 -1.36 35.14 13.16
N SER A 85 -2.55 35.08 12.58
CA SER A 85 -3.45 36.24 12.49
C SER A 85 -4.17 36.54 13.81
N SER A 86 -4.09 35.63 14.79
CA SER A 86 -4.75 35.74 16.09
C SER A 86 -3.80 36.16 17.23
N SER A 87 -2.53 36.44 16.93
CA SER A 87 -1.47 36.91 17.85
C SER A 87 -1.11 38.36 17.59
#